data_AF-P0CI99-F1
#
_entry.id   AF-P0CI99-F1
#
_cell.length_a   1.000
_cell.length_b   1.000
_cell.length_c   1.000
_cell.angle_alpha   90.00
_cell.angle_beta   90.00
_cell.angle_gamma   90.00
#
_symmetry.space_group_name_H-M   'P 1'
#
loop_
_entity.id
_entity.type
_entity.pdbx_description
1 polymer ?
#
loop_
_entity_poly.entity_id
_entity_poly.type
_entity_poly.pdbx_seq_one_letter_code
_entity_poly.pdbx_strand_id
1 'polypeptide(L)'
;MKNIVIIITVAVSFNLFGESLQMVSSEKYPLYRDDSKYDCLINGYNPYCQDICKLHNTKEGYCKNYFCICEKLSKENVKFLSEIIDTCNERLDKIL
;
A
#
# COMPACT_ATOMS: atom_id res chain seq x y z
N MET A 1 34.02 23.58 23.36
CA MET A 1 32.57 23.73 23.66
C MET A 1 31.74 24.04 22.41
N LYS A 2 32.08 25.07 21.61
CA LYS A 2 31.32 25.47 20.42
C LYS A 2 31.04 24.33 19.41
N ASN A 3 32.02 23.45 19.17
CA ASN A 3 31.87 22.33 18.23
C ASN A 3 30.91 21.23 18.71
N ILE A 4 30.82 20.98 20.03
CA ILE A 4 29.91 19.96 20.59
C ILE A 4 28.45 20.40 20.40
N VAL A 5 28.17 21.69 20.61
CA VAL A 5 26.82 22.25 20.41
C VAL A 5 26.37 22.08 18.96
N ILE A 6 27.25 22.34 17.98
CA ILE A 6 26.92 22.18 16.55
C ILE A 6 26.56 20.73 16.22
N ILE A 7 27.30 19.74 16.73
CA ILE A 7 27.02 18.32 16.48
C ILE A 7 25.65 17.93 17.04
N ILE A 8 25.31 18.38 18.26
CA ILE A 8 24.01 18.12 18.87
C ILE A 8 22.89 18.75 18.02
N THR A 9 23.05 20.01 17.58
CA THR A 9 22.04 20.67 16.75
C THR A 9 21.82 19.95 15.43
N VAL A 10 22.89 19.51 14.76
CA VAL A 10 22.79 18.76 13.49
C VAL A 10 22.12 17.41 13.69
N ALA A 11 22.45 16.67 14.76
CA ALA A 11 21.82 15.39 15.07
C ALA A 11 20.32 15.55 15.36
N VAL A 12 19.91 16.58 16.11
CA VAL A 12 18.50 16.90 16.34
C VAL A 12 17.79 17.22 15.03
N SER A 13 18.43 17.97 14.12
CA SER A 13 17.90 18.24 12.79
C SER A 13 17.69 16.95 12.00
N PHE A 14 18.68 16.04 11.93
CA PHE A 14 18.53 14.78 11.20
C PHE A 14 17.45 13.86 11.79
N ASN A 15 17.27 13.85 13.11
CA ASN A 15 16.16 13.11 13.73
C ASN A 15 14.80 13.75 13.39
N LEU A 16 14.68 15.08 13.39
CA LEU A 16 13.45 15.77 12.98
C LEU A 16 13.15 15.60 11.48
N PHE A 17 14.18 15.68 10.62
CA PHE A 17 14.01 15.55 9.17
C PHE A 17 13.90 14.09 8.71
N GLY A 18 14.50 13.15 9.44
CA GLY A 18 14.46 11.71 9.15
C GLY A 18 13.06 11.12 9.29
N GLU A 19 12.28 11.60 10.27
CA GLU A 19 10.87 11.20 10.43
C GLU A 19 9.96 11.86 9.39
N SER A 20 10.30 13.05 8.89
CA SER A 20 9.50 13.74 7.87
C SER A 20 9.59 13.12 6.46
N LEU A 21 10.58 12.27 6.19
CA LEU A 21 10.80 11.67 4.87
C LEU A 21 9.99 10.41 4.58
N GLN A 22 9.10 9.96 5.48
CA GLN A 22 8.01 9.05 5.08
C GLN A 22 6.82 9.78 4.45
N MET A 23 6.98 11.06 4.09
CA MET A 23 6.09 11.76 3.17
C MET A 23 6.30 11.27 1.72
N VAL A 24 6.10 9.98 1.48
CA VAL A 24 5.82 9.47 0.13
C VAL A 24 4.51 8.73 0.21
N SER A 25 3.45 9.54 0.06
CA SER A 25 2.18 9.17 -0.57
C SER A 25 2.46 8.53 -1.93
N SER A 26 3.06 7.34 -1.94
CA SER A 26 2.93 6.43 -3.07
C SER A 26 1.51 5.92 -2.93
N GLU A 27 0.57 6.52 -3.62
CA GLU A 27 -0.69 5.87 -3.91
C GLU A 27 -0.37 4.45 -4.40
N LYS A 28 -0.61 3.43 -3.58
CA LYS A 28 -0.39 2.05 -3.99
C LYS A 28 -1.74 1.49 -4.40
N TYR A 29 -1.81 1.15 -5.68
CA TYR A 29 -2.94 0.40 -6.23
C TYR A 29 -2.82 -1.05 -5.76
N PRO A 30 -3.89 -1.68 -5.26
CA PRO A 30 -3.95 -3.14 -5.26
C PRO A 30 -3.84 -3.62 -6.72
N LEU A 31 -3.15 -4.73 -6.96
CA LEU A 31 -2.95 -5.27 -8.29
C LEU A 31 -3.49 -6.69 -8.41
N TYR A 32 -3.97 -7.01 -9.61
CA TYR A 32 -4.22 -8.37 -10.03
C TYR A 32 -2.90 -9.14 -10.19
N ARG A 33 -3.01 -10.44 -10.46
CA ARG A 33 -1.87 -11.33 -10.71
C ARG A 33 -1.01 -10.84 -11.89
N ASP A 34 -1.65 -10.27 -12.91
CA ASP A 34 -1.04 -9.76 -14.15
C ASP A 34 -0.55 -8.30 -14.06
N ASP A 35 -0.42 -7.76 -12.85
CA ASP A 35 0.00 -6.37 -12.60
C ASP A 35 -0.99 -5.29 -13.08
N SER A 36 -2.20 -5.67 -13.51
CA SER A 36 -3.25 -4.71 -13.80
C SER A 36 -3.87 -4.14 -12.52
N LYS A 37 -4.45 -2.95 -12.61
CA LYS A 37 -5.15 -2.27 -11.51
C LYS A 37 -6.62 -2.64 -11.51
N TYR A 38 -7.25 -2.63 -10.33
CA TYR A 38 -8.69 -2.78 -10.21
C TYR A 38 -9.42 -1.54 -10.71
N ASP A 39 -10.21 -1.69 -11.78
CA ASP A 39 -10.98 -0.61 -12.37
C ASP A 39 -12.21 -0.24 -11.54
N CYS A 40 -12.60 1.03 -11.57
CA CYS A 40 -13.81 1.53 -10.92
C CYS A 40 -14.45 2.65 -11.74
N LEU A 41 -15.79 2.77 -11.67
CA LEU A 41 -16.54 3.68 -12.56
C LEU A 41 -16.76 5.08 -11.97
N ILE A 42 -16.85 5.20 -10.65
CA ILE A 42 -17.25 6.44 -9.96
C ILE A 42 -16.15 6.83 -8.99
N ASN A 43 -15.52 7.98 -9.22
CA ASN A 43 -14.50 8.56 -8.34
C ASN A 43 -15.06 8.87 -6.94
N GLY A 44 -14.19 8.79 -5.94
CA GLY A 44 -14.53 8.96 -4.52
C GLY A 44 -14.87 7.62 -3.86
N TYR A 45 -15.71 7.67 -2.83
CA TYR A 45 -16.15 6.47 -2.12
C TYR A 45 -16.77 5.46 -3.09
N ASN A 46 -16.28 4.22 -3.03
CA ASN A 46 -16.70 3.16 -3.92
C ASN A 46 -16.73 1.82 -3.15
N PRO A 47 -17.91 1.20 -2.92
CA PRO A 47 -18.03 -0.05 -2.19
C PRO A 47 -17.21 -1.20 -2.79
N TYR A 48 -17.08 -1.26 -4.11
CA TYR A 48 -16.23 -2.25 -4.76
C TYR A 48 -14.76 -2.06 -4.37
N CYS A 49 -14.25 -0.83 -4.42
CA CYS A 49 -12.88 -0.55 -3.97
C CYS A 49 -12.68 -0.82 -2.48
N GLN A 50 -13.70 -0.57 -1.65
CA GLN A 50 -13.67 -0.93 -0.22
C GLN A 50 -13.47 -2.44 -0.03
N ASP A 51 -14.19 -3.25 -0.78
CA ASP A 51 -14.08 -4.72 -0.67
C ASP A 51 -12.75 -5.24 -1.25
N ILE A 52 -12.30 -4.72 -2.39
CA ILE A 52 -10.96 -5.03 -2.93
C ILE A 52 -9.87 -4.71 -1.91
N CYS A 53 -9.95 -3.56 -1.25
CA CYS A 53 -8.96 -3.15 -0.28
C CYS A 53 -8.95 -4.04 0.98
N LYS A 54 -10.12 -4.49 1.46
CA LYS A 54 -10.20 -5.51 2.52
C LYS A 54 -9.56 -6.83 2.11
N LEU A 55 -9.78 -7.27 0.87
CA LEU A 55 -9.16 -8.48 0.33
C LEU A 55 -7.64 -8.36 0.22
N HIS A 56 -7.11 -7.15 0.02
CA HIS A 56 -5.69 -6.84 0.06
C HIS A 56 -5.19 -6.46 1.48
N ASN A 57 -5.89 -6.89 2.53
CA ASN A 57 -5.49 -6.71 3.93
C ASN A 57 -5.25 -5.23 4.32
N THR A 58 -6.08 -4.32 3.81
CA THR A 58 -6.21 -2.95 4.30
C THR A 58 -7.65 -2.64 4.70
N LYS A 59 -7.92 -1.42 5.17
CA LYS A 59 -9.21 -1.02 5.73
C LYS A 59 -10.07 -0.18 4.80
N GLU A 60 -9.47 0.80 4.13
CA GLU A 60 -10.21 1.81 3.37
C GLU A 60 -9.79 1.79 1.90
N GLY A 61 -10.81 1.84 1.03
CA GLY A 61 -10.64 1.85 -0.41
C GLY A 61 -11.54 2.90 -1.08
N TYR A 62 -11.01 3.58 -2.09
CA TYR A 62 -11.78 4.53 -2.89
C TYR A 62 -11.36 4.48 -4.35
N CYS A 63 -12.19 5.03 -5.21
CA CYS A 63 -11.92 5.13 -6.63
C CYS A 63 -11.27 6.48 -6.96
N LYS A 64 -10.18 6.47 -7.73
CA LYS A 64 -9.55 7.69 -8.24
C LYS A 64 -8.99 7.42 -9.63
N ASN A 65 -9.30 8.30 -10.57
CA ASN A 65 -8.90 8.16 -11.98
C ASN A 65 -9.30 6.80 -12.57
N TYR A 66 -10.48 6.32 -12.21
CA TYR A 66 -11.02 5.01 -12.62
C TYR A 66 -10.27 3.78 -12.09
N PHE A 67 -9.41 3.93 -11.08
CA PHE A 67 -8.76 2.80 -10.41
C PHE A 67 -8.98 2.82 -8.89
N CYS A 68 -9.09 1.65 -8.29
CA CYS A 68 -9.15 1.52 -6.84
C CYS A 68 -7.81 1.88 -6.19
N ILE A 69 -7.87 2.69 -5.14
CA ILE A 69 -6.73 3.03 -4.28
C ILE A 69 -7.07 2.57 -2.87
N CYS A 70 -6.10 1.92 -2.23
CA CYS A 70 -6.19 1.46 -0.86
C CYS A 70 -5.36 2.35 0.04
N GLU A 71 -5.99 2.91 1.07
CA GLU A 71 -5.25 3.67 2.07
C GLU A 71 -4.26 2.77 2.81
N LYS A 72 -3.07 3.31 3.11
CA LYS A 72 -2.02 2.61 3.89
C LYS A 72 -1.65 1.23 3.34
N LEU A 73 -1.83 1.00 2.03
CA LEU A 73 -1.43 -0.25 1.41
C LEU A 73 0.10 -0.40 1.50
N SER A 74 0.54 -1.43 2.21
CA SER A 74 1.95 -1.77 2.34
C SER A 74 2.45 -2.48 1.07
N LYS A 75 3.77 -2.66 0.93
CA LYS A 75 4.34 -3.21 -0.31
C LYS A 75 3.96 -4.69 -0.46
N GLU A 76 4.01 -5.42 0.64
CA GLU A 76 3.61 -6.82 0.77
C GLU A 76 2.13 -7.05 0.46
N ASN A 77 1.27 -6.05 0.68
CA ASN A 77 -0.16 -6.20 0.46
C ASN A 77 -0.61 -5.91 -0.99
N VAL A 78 0.27 -5.39 -1.85
CA VAL A 78 -0.09 -5.00 -3.23
C VAL A 78 -0.66 -6.17 -4.05
N LYS A 79 -0.11 -7.38 -3.87
CA LYS A 79 -0.52 -8.61 -4.59
C LYS A 79 -1.11 -9.69 -3.68
N PHE A 80 -1.43 -9.34 -2.44
CA PHE A 80 -1.86 -10.29 -1.40
C PHE A 80 -2.98 -11.25 -1.85
N LEU A 81 -4.03 -10.73 -2.48
CA LEU A 81 -5.13 -11.58 -2.97
C LEU A 81 -4.67 -12.58 -4.03
N SER A 82 -3.80 -12.16 -4.97
CA SER A 82 -3.28 -13.05 -6.01
C SER A 82 -2.41 -14.17 -5.44
N GLU A 83 -1.62 -13.89 -4.40
CA GLU A 83 -0.79 -14.90 -3.72
C GLU A 83 -1.65 -15.96 -3.02
N ILE A 84 -2.77 -15.54 -2.41
CA ILE A 84 -3.75 -16.48 -1.82
C ILE A 84 -4.38 -17.35 -2.91
N ILE A 85 -4.81 -16.76 -4.02
CA ILE A 85 -5.43 -17.51 -5.13
C ILE A 85 -4.46 -18.54 -5.70
N ASP A 86 -3.21 -18.16 -5.93
CA ASP A 86 -2.17 -19.08 -6.44
C ASP A 86 -1.92 -20.22 -5.45
N THR A 87 -1.80 -19.92 -4.16
CA THR A 87 -1.66 -20.94 -3.10
C THR A 87 -2.85 -21.90 -3.06
N CYS A 88 -4.07 -21.39 -3.22
CA CYS A 88 -5.28 -22.21 -3.26
C CYS A 88 -5.30 -23.14 -4.48
N ASN A 89 -4.96 -22.61 -5.67
CA ASN A 89 -4.92 -23.40 -6.91
C ASN A 89 -3.88 -24.52 -6.81
N GLU A 90 -2.67 -24.23 -6.32
CA GLU A 90 -1.63 -25.25 -6.12
C GLU A 90 -2.05 -26.37 -5.14
N ARG A 91 -2.91 -26.05 -4.16
CA ARG A 91 -3.46 -27.06 -3.24
C ARG A 91 -4.55 -27.89 -3.90
N LEU A 92 -5.42 -27.27 -4.69
CA LEU A 92 -6.45 -27.98 -5.44
C LEU A 92 -5.81 -28.96 -6.44
N ASP A 93 -4.75 -28.55 -7.14
CA ASP A 93 -4.00 -29.39 -8.09
C ASP A 93 -3.31 -30.59 -7.43
N LYS A 94 -3.08 -30.57 -6.12
CA LYS A 94 -2.51 -31.71 -5.37
C LYS A 94 -3.58 -32.68 -4.86
N ILE A 95 -4.83 -32.25 -4.81
CA ILE A 95 -5.96 -33.04 -4.31
C ILE A 95 -6.66 -33.75 -5.47
N LEU A 96 -6.70 -33.11 -6.65
CA LEU A 96 -7.23 -33.65 -7.90
C LEU A 96 -6.24 -34.61 -8.57
#